data_AF-A0AAV5REG0-F1
#
_entry.id   AF-A0AAV5REG0-F1
#
_cell.length_a   1.000
_cell.length_b   1.000
_cell.length_c   1.000
_cell.angle_alpha   90.00
_cell.angle_beta   90.00
_cell.angle_gamma   90.00
#
_symmetry.space_group_name_H-M   'P 1'
#
loop_
_entity.id
_entity.type
_entity.pdbx_description
1 polymer ?
#
loop_
_entity_poly.entity_id
_entity_poly.type
_entity_poly.pdbx_seq_one_letter_code
_entity_poly.pdbx_strand_id
1 'polypeptide(L)'
;MDLETGLYHDDPEFDHLVDQLSSELFQISSTNGKVSEALRKAAKYDGFSTNILDQVHENQMRFRILKPQIEQLQVIEDPSQAQKYTQRKIVEDFGALFIEFKRLQELVLEQSKQQAIHEHDLAGSLPADEALSSRSVIELDTADNYGSEQTTAFEQLVNEDEVRYQEGLVAEREQEIENIAQGMNELNEIYTNLGSIVREQGLTLDNIESNLYNVNDSTRMASSELTKAARYQRRQTGRNLCFLIILLVLSLVIVIAVKA
;
A
#
# COMPACT_ATOMS: atom_id res chain seq x y z
N MET A 1 1.92 -52.51 -17.02
CA MET A 1 2.88 -51.73 -16.23
C MET A 1 2.77 -50.36 -16.82
N ASP A 2 1.72 -49.68 -16.37
CA ASP A 2 1.08 -48.63 -17.14
C ASP A 2 1.70 -47.33 -16.66
N LEU A 3 2.64 -46.83 -17.46
CA LEU A 3 3.16 -45.48 -17.31
C LEU A 3 2.01 -44.52 -17.65
N GLU A 4 1.20 -44.21 -16.64
CA GLU A 4 0.43 -42.96 -16.62
C GLU A 4 1.44 -41.83 -16.68
N THR A 5 1.68 -41.36 -17.90
CA THR A 5 2.24 -40.04 -18.16
C THR A 5 1.38 -39.04 -17.41
N GLY A 6 1.90 -38.54 -16.28
CA GLY A 6 1.31 -37.42 -15.57
C GLY A 6 1.07 -36.30 -16.57
N LEU A 7 -0.19 -36.16 -16.97
CA LEU A 7 -0.65 -35.24 -17.98
C LEU A 7 -0.37 -33.85 -17.41
N TYR A 8 0.65 -33.19 -17.94
CA TYR A 8 0.89 -31.77 -17.70
C TYR A 8 -0.32 -31.05 -18.31
N HIS A 9 -1.34 -30.78 -17.50
CA HIS A 9 -2.45 -29.92 -17.90
C HIS A 9 -1.90 -28.50 -17.81
N ASP A 10 -1.46 -28.00 -18.95
CA ASP A 10 -1.17 -26.59 -19.15
C ASP A 10 -2.52 -25.87 -18.99
N ASP A 11 -2.74 -25.25 -17.83
CA ASP A 11 -3.93 -24.47 -17.53
C ASP A 11 -3.56 -22.98 -17.66
N PRO A 12 -3.74 -22.39 -18.84
CA PRO A 12 -3.33 -21.01 -19.09
C PRO A 12 -4.14 -20.00 -18.27
N GLU A 13 -5.34 -20.35 -17.81
CA GLU A 13 -6.15 -19.48 -16.96
C GLU A 13 -5.59 -19.46 -15.53
N PHE A 14 -5.21 -20.64 -15.00
CA PHE A 14 -4.51 -20.74 -13.72
C PHE A 14 -3.22 -19.95 -13.71
N ASP A 15 -2.37 -20.14 -14.73
CA ASP A 15 -1.06 -19.49 -14.79
C ASP A 15 -1.20 -17.96 -14.89
N HIS A 16 -2.14 -17.47 -15.69
CA HIS A 16 -2.42 -16.03 -15.77
C HIS A 16 -2.91 -15.46 -14.44
N LEU A 17 -3.80 -16.18 -13.74
CA LEU A 17 -4.30 -15.78 -12.43
C LEU A 17 -3.17 -15.73 -11.39
N VAL A 18 -2.30 -16.74 -11.36
CA VAL A 18 -1.13 -16.80 -10.49
C VAL A 18 -0.16 -15.67 -10.77
N ASP A 19 0.13 -15.37 -12.03
CA ASP A 19 1.01 -14.28 -12.43
C ASP A 19 0.46 -12.92 -11.98
N GLN A 20 -0.84 -12.70 -12.19
CA GLN A 20 -1.51 -11.48 -11.75
C GLN A 20 -1.48 -11.34 -10.23
N LEU A 21 -1.85 -12.39 -9.49
CA LEU A 21 -1.83 -12.41 -8.03
C LEU A 21 -0.42 -12.14 -7.50
N SER A 22 0.59 -12.81 -8.04
CA SER A 22 1.99 -12.62 -7.64
C SER A 22 2.46 -11.18 -7.86
N SER A 23 2.11 -10.58 -9.00
CA SER A 23 2.42 -9.19 -9.30
C SER A 23 1.77 -8.24 -8.30
N GLU A 24 0.49 -8.45 -7.98
CA GLU A 24 -0.25 -7.62 -7.06
C GLU A 24 0.23 -7.76 -5.60
N LEU A 25 0.56 -8.98 -5.15
CA LEU A 25 1.20 -9.21 -3.85
C LEU A 25 2.54 -8.48 -3.75
N PHE A 26 3.32 -8.45 -4.84
CA PHE A 26 4.55 -7.68 -4.88
C PHE A 26 4.31 -6.17 -4.73
N GLN A 27 3.28 -5.62 -5.39
CA GLN A 27 2.92 -4.20 -5.23
C GLN A 27 2.49 -3.88 -3.80
N ILE A 28 1.72 -4.75 -3.16
CA ILE A 28 1.33 -4.62 -1.75
C ILE A 28 2.58 -4.57 -0.87
N SER A 29 3.51 -5.52 -1.04
CA SER A 29 4.77 -5.57 -0.28
C SER A 29 5.61 -4.30 -0.48
N SER A 30 5.73 -3.81 -1.71
CA SER A 30 6.44 -2.58 -2.01
C SER A 30 5.81 -1.38 -1.31
N THR A 31 4.48 -1.29 -1.33
CA THR A 31 3.73 -0.20 -0.71
C THR A 31 3.79 -0.26 0.82
N ASN A 32 3.72 -1.45 1.42
CA ASN A 32 4.00 -1.66 2.86
C ASN A 32 5.39 -1.12 3.23
N GLY A 33 6.40 -1.41 2.41
CA GLY A 33 7.76 -0.86 2.58
C GLY A 33 7.81 0.67 2.55
N LYS A 34 7.10 1.30 1.61
CA LYS A 34 7.01 2.78 1.52
C LYS A 34 6.31 3.37 2.75
N VAL A 35 5.18 2.80 3.17
CA VAL A 35 4.45 3.24 4.38
C VAL A 35 5.34 3.12 5.60
N SER A 36 6.01 1.99 5.78
CA SER A 36 6.97 1.76 6.87
C SER A 36 8.10 2.79 6.88
N GLU A 37 8.70 3.09 5.72
CA GLU A 37 9.74 4.12 5.60
C GLU A 37 9.19 5.52 5.90
N ALA A 38 8.00 5.85 5.41
CA ALA A 38 7.36 7.13 5.64
C ALA A 38 7.00 7.34 7.12
N LEU A 39 6.48 6.32 7.81
CA LEU A 39 6.26 6.33 9.27
C LEU A 39 7.56 6.59 10.03
N ARG A 40 8.66 5.92 9.67
CA ARG A 40 9.98 6.14 10.28
C ARG A 40 10.46 7.57 10.09
N LYS A 41 10.22 8.18 8.92
CA LYS A 41 10.57 9.58 8.65
C LYS A 41 9.66 10.52 9.45
N ALA A 42 8.36 10.26 9.47
CA ALA A 42 7.40 11.09 10.19
C ALA A 42 7.69 11.10 11.69
N ALA A 43 8.07 9.96 12.27
CA ALA A 43 8.51 9.87 13.67
C ALA A 43 9.81 10.65 13.97
N LYS A 44 10.63 10.93 12.95
CA LYS A 44 11.92 11.62 13.08
C LYS A 44 11.83 13.13 12.80
N TYR A 45 10.93 13.54 11.92
CA TYR A 45 10.84 14.92 11.42
C TYR A 45 9.52 15.62 11.76
N ASP A 46 8.71 15.01 12.63
CA ASP A 46 7.43 15.54 13.13
C ASP A 46 6.48 16.02 12.03
N GLY A 47 6.49 15.33 10.89
CA GLY A 47 5.70 15.67 9.71
C GLY A 47 5.06 14.43 9.13
N PHE A 48 3.73 14.38 9.14
CA PHE A 48 2.96 13.31 8.50
C PHE A 48 2.64 13.72 7.08
N SER A 49 3.02 12.87 6.12
CA SER A 49 2.79 13.15 4.72
C SER A 49 1.44 12.56 4.31
N THR A 50 0.61 13.34 3.61
CA THR A 50 -0.63 12.89 2.95
C THR A 50 -0.44 11.63 2.10
N ASN A 51 0.78 11.46 1.56
CA ASN A 51 1.19 10.27 0.81
C ASN A 51 1.05 8.96 1.64
N ILE A 52 1.22 9.00 2.97
CA ILE A 52 1.02 7.82 3.83
C ILE A 52 -0.41 7.31 3.73
N LEU A 53 -1.39 8.21 3.78
CA LEU A 53 -2.81 7.87 3.69
C LEU A 53 -3.17 7.33 2.32
N ASP A 54 -2.67 7.96 1.26
CA ASP A 54 -2.87 7.50 -0.11
C ASP A 54 -2.34 6.06 -0.29
N GLN A 55 -1.15 5.77 0.24
CA GLN A 55 -0.55 4.43 0.17
C GLN A 55 -1.31 3.40 1.03
N VAL A 56 -1.83 3.80 2.19
CA VAL A 56 -2.71 2.94 3.01
C VAL A 56 -3.99 2.62 2.24
N HIS A 57 -4.66 3.63 1.68
CA HIS A 57 -5.89 3.44 0.91
C HIS A 57 -5.65 2.58 -0.34
N GLU A 58 -4.55 2.82 -1.05
CA GLU A 58 -4.14 2.01 -2.20
C GLU A 58 -4.04 0.52 -1.82
N ASN A 59 -3.34 0.20 -0.73
CA ASN A 59 -3.21 -1.19 -0.28
C ASN A 59 -4.54 -1.79 0.19
N GLN A 60 -5.40 -1.03 0.86
CA GLN A 60 -6.75 -1.51 1.21
C GLN A 60 -7.55 -1.93 -0.02
N MET A 61 -7.52 -1.10 -1.07
CA MET A 61 -8.21 -1.40 -2.32
C MET A 61 -7.62 -2.65 -3.00
N ARG A 62 -6.29 -2.83 -3.00
CA ARG A 62 -5.65 -4.06 -3.51
C ARG A 62 -6.12 -5.29 -2.74
N PHE A 63 -6.10 -5.28 -1.41
CA PHE A 63 -6.59 -6.42 -0.61
C PHE A 63 -8.06 -6.76 -0.91
N ARG A 64 -8.91 -5.73 -1.08
CA ARG A 64 -10.33 -5.90 -1.43
C ARG A 64 -10.52 -6.56 -2.80
N ILE A 65 -9.73 -6.16 -3.79
CA ILE A 65 -9.81 -6.71 -5.16
C ILE A 65 -9.23 -8.12 -5.24
N LEU A 66 -8.15 -8.39 -4.50
CA LEU A 66 -7.46 -9.69 -4.54
C LEU A 66 -8.20 -10.77 -3.76
N LYS A 67 -8.90 -10.43 -2.68
CA LYS A 67 -9.66 -11.41 -1.88
C LYS A 67 -10.50 -12.38 -2.74
N PRO A 68 -11.41 -11.92 -3.62
CA PRO A 68 -12.22 -12.84 -4.44
C PRO A 68 -11.36 -13.64 -5.44
N GLN A 69 -10.24 -13.11 -5.91
CA GLN A 69 -9.32 -13.83 -6.81
C GLN A 69 -8.59 -14.96 -6.06
N ILE A 70 -8.21 -14.74 -4.80
CA ILE A 70 -7.64 -15.76 -3.90
C ILE A 70 -8.66 -16.85 -3.57
N GLU A 71 -9.94 -16.48 -3.41
CA GLU A 71 -11.04 -17.44 -3.23
C GLU A 71 -11.25 -18.27 -4.50
N GLN A 72 -11.28 -17.65 -5.68
CA GLN A 72 -11.39 -18.35 -6.98
C GLN A 72 -10.23 -19.33 -7.19
N LEU A 73 -9.02 -18.93 -6.82
CA LEU A 73 -7.83 -19.76 -6.93
C LEU A 73 -7.96 -21.09 -6.15
N GLN A 74 -8.77 -21.13 -5.08
CA GLN A 74 -8.98 -22.32 -4.25
C GLN A 74 -10.11 -23.24 -4.72
N VAL A 75 -10.99 -22.76 -5.61
CA VAL A 75 -12.17 -23.52 -6.08
C VAL A 75 -11.83 -24.45 -7.26
N ILE A 76 -10.59 -24.42 -7.75
CA ILE A 76 -10.15 -25.22 -8.90
C ILE A 76 -10.30 -26.72 -8.59
N GLU A 77 -11.04 -27.43 -9.45
CA GLU A 77 -11.29 -28.86 -9.33
C GLU A 77 -10.04 -29.68 -9.73
N ASP A 78 -9.71 -30.70 -8.92
CA ASP A 78 -8.58 -31.62 -9.13
C ASP A 78 -7.22 -30.98 -9.51
N PRO A 79 -6.69 -30.01 -8.72
CA PRO A 79 -5.44 -29.37 -9.04
C PRO A 79 -4.27 -30.36 -8.94
N SER A 80 -3.32 -30.24 -9.88
CA SER A 80 -2.05 -30.97 -9.85
C SER A 80 -1.26 -30.63 -8.58
N GLN A 81 -0.28 -31.46 -8.22
CA GLN A 81 0.54 -31.21 -7.02
C GLN A 81 1.32 -29.88 -7.09
N ALA A 82 1.73 -29.48 -8.30
CA ALA A 82 2.37 -28.19 -8.51
C ALA A 82 1.39 -27.03 -8.28
N GLN A 83 0.18 -27.12 -8.84
CA GLN A 83 -0.87 -26.11 -8.63
C GLN A 83 -1.26 -25.99 -7.15
N LYS A 84 -1.44 -27.11 -6.44
CA LYS A 84 -1.71 -27.13 -4.99
C LYS A 84 -0.64 -26.42 -4.17
N TYR A 85 0.63 -26.61 -4.53
CA TYR A 85 1.74 -25.90 -3.89
C TYR A 85 1.65 -24.40 -4.15
N THR A 86 1.45 -24.00 -5.41
CA THR A 86 1.34 -22.59 -5.79
C THR A 86 0.15 -21.90 -5.13
N GLN A 87 -1.04 -22.53 -5.12
CA GLN A 87 -2.24 -22.05 -4.43
C GLN A 87 -1.94 -21.73 -2.96
N ARG A 88 -1.35 -22.70 -2.25
CA ARG A 88 -0.97 -22.55 -0.84
C ARG A 88 0.01 -21.40 -0.64
N LYS A 89 1.04 -21.33 -1.48
CA LYS A 89 2.06 -20.29 -1.39
C LYS A 89 1.48 -18.88 -1.55
N ILE A 90 0.60 -18.70 -2.53
CA ILE A 90 -0.07 -17.42 -2.79
C ILE A 90 -0.96 -17.02 -1.60
N VAL A 91 -1.67 -17.97 -1.00
CA VAL A 91 -2.50 -17.73 0.19
C VAL A 91 -1.67 -17.37 1.42
N GLU A 92 -0.55 -18.07 1.65
CA GLU A 92 0.40 -17.76 2.72
C GLU A 92 0.96 -16.34 2.57
N ASP A 93 1.41 -15.98 1.37
CA ASP A 93 2.00 -14.66 1.09
C ASP A 93 0.95 -13.54 1.21
N PHE A 94 -0.26 -13.75 0.70
CA PHE A 94 -1.39 -12.83 0.90
C PHE A 94 -1.67 -12.60 2.38
N GLY A 95 -1.75 -13.68 3.17
CA GLY A 95 -2.02 -13.57 4.60
C GLY A 95 -0.90 -12.89 5.38
N ALA A 96 0.35 -13.18 5.05
CA ALA A 96 1.52 -12.53 5.63
C ALA A 96 1.52 -11.01 5.40
N LEU A 97 1.33 -10.59 4.15
CA LEU A 97 1.29 -9.18 3.77
C LEU A 97 0.10 -8.46 4.39
N PHE A 98 -1.03 -9.15 4.55
CA PHE A 98 -2.20 -8.59 5.21
C PHE A 98 -1.95 -8.28 6.69
N ILE A 99 -1.30 -9.19 7.42
CA ILE A 99 -0.96 -8.99 8.84
C ILE A 99 0.04 -7.84 9.00
N GLU A 100 1.06 -7.78 8.15
CA GLU A 100 2.02 -6.67 8.13
C GLU A 100 1.28 -5.34 7.87
N PHE A 101 0.42 -5.31 6.86
CA PHE A 101 -0.33 -4.11 6.51
C PHE A 101 -1.24 -3.64 7.64
N LYS A 102 -1.94 -4.55 8.31
CA LYS A 102 -2.77 -4.24 9.48
C LYS A 102 -1.94 -3.57 10.57
N ARG A 103 -0.78 -4.14 10.89
CA ARG A 103 0.15 -3.54 11.87
C ARG A 103 0.61 -2.14 11.44
N LEU A 104 0.94 -1.95 10.17
CA LEU A 104 1.32 -0.63 9.65
C LEU A 104 0.18 0.38 9.80
N GLN A 105 -1.05 -0.02 9.52
CA GLN A 105 -2.22 0.85 9.68
C GLN A 105 -2.50 1.21 11.14
N GLU A 106 -2.31 0.28 12.09
CA GLU A 106 -2.37 0.59 13.53
C GLU A 106 -1.31 1.63 13.93
N LEU A 107 -0.09 1.53 13.39
CA LEU A 107 0.98 2.50 13.63
C LEU A 107 0.68 3.86 12.99
N VAL A 108 0.11 3.90 11.79
CA VAL A 108 -0.36 5.14 11.13
C VAL A 108 -1.41 5.81 12.01
N LEU A 109 -2.41 5.07 12.49
CA LEU A 109 -3.47 5.58 13.34
C LEU A 109 -2.93 6.16 14.65
N GLU A 110 -2.03 5.44 15.32
CA GLU A 110 -1.39 5.90 16.55
C GLU A 110 -0.60 7.18 16.31
N GLN A 111 0.15 7.24 15.21
CA GLN A 111 0.92 8.43 14.86
C GLN A 111 0.02 9.63 14.53
N SER A 112 -1.05 9.44 13.76
CA SER A 112 -2.01 10.51 13.45
C SER A 112 -2.68 11.03 14.73
N LYS A 113 -3.02 10.15 15.68
CA LYS A 113 -3.57 10.56 16.99
C LYS A 113 -2.58 11.38 17.80
N GLN A 114 -1.32 10.95 17.86
CA GLN A 114 -0.27 11.69 18.60
C GLN A 114 -0.07 13.09 18.05
N GLN A 115 -0.13 13.26 16.72
CA GLN A 115 -0.05 14.56 16.09
C GLN A 115 -1.29 15.42 16.33
N ALA A 116 -2.48 14.84 16.26
CA ALA A 116 -3.71 15.56 16.58
C ALA A 116 -3.70 16.08 18.03
N ILE A 117 -3.15 15.31 18.98
CA ILE A 117 -2.97 15.75 20.37
C ILE A 117 -1.96 16.89 20.45
N HIS A 118 -0.83 16.80 19.74
CA HIS A 118 0.17 17.88 19.72
C HIS A 118 -0.39 19.18 19.13
N GLU A 119 -1.12 19.09 18.02
CA GLU A 119 -1.79 20.22 17.36
C GLU A 119 -2.91 20.80 18.26
N HIS A 120 -3.70 19.95 18.93
CA HIS A 120 -4.72 20.37 19.89
C HIS A 120 -4.12 21.03 21.14
N ASP A 121 -3.03 20.50 21.69
CA ASP A 121 -2.33 21.11 22.82
C ASP A 121 -1.73 22.45 22.43
N LEU A 122 -1.22 22.61 21.20
CA LEU A 122 -0.72 23.89 20.70
C LEU A 122 -1.85 24.92 20.53
N ALA A 123 -3.02 24.47 20.03
CA ALA A 123 -4.23 25.29 19.92
C ALA A 123 -4.81 25.66 21.29
N GLY A 124 -4.77 24.76 22.27
CA GLY A 124 -5.19 24.99 23.64
C GLY A 124 -4.19 25.77 24.51
N SER A 125 -2.93 25.87 24.06
CA SER A 125 -1.86 26.64 24.72
C SER A 125 -1.85 28.12 24.35
N LEU A 126 -2.64 28.56 23.37
CA LEU A 126 -2.97 29.97 23.21
C LEU A 126 -3.83 30.36 24.41
N PRO A 127 -3.35 31.23 25.31
CA PRO A 127 -4.07 31.50 26.54
C PRO A 127 -5.36 32.27 26.21
N ALA A 128 -6.47 31.54 26.09
CA ALA A 128 -7.82 32.10 26.15
C ALA A 128 -8.06 32.85 27.49
N ASP A 129 -7.20 32.62 28.49
CA ASP A 129 -7.34 33.13 29.85
C ASP A 129 -6.46 34.36 30.18
N GLU A 130 -5.58 34.84 29.28
CA GLU A 130 -4.88 36.12 29.47
C GLU A 130 -5.60 37.33 28.85
N ALA A 131 -6.76 37.13 28.22
CA ALA A 131 -7.62 38.24 27.76
C ALA A 131 -8.58 38.78 28.83
N LEU A 132 -8.74 38.09 29.97
CA LEU A 132 -9.74 38.45 30.98
C LEU A 132 -9.18 38.90 32.33
N SER A 133 -7.86 38.77 32.55
CA SER A 133 -7.23 39.13 33.83
C SER A 133 -6.60 40.54 33.88
N SER A 134 -6.82 41.37 32.85
CA SER A 134 -6.47 42.81 32.85
C SER A 134 -7.71 43.72 32.90
N ARG A 135 -8.81 43.25 33.52
CA ARG A 135 -10.03 44.06 33.76
C ARG A 135 -10.26 44.52 35.22
N SER A 136 -9.20 44.62 36.01
CA SER A 136 -9.21 45.36 37.28
C SER A 136 -7.77 45.81 37.52
N VAL A 137 -7.38 47.08 37.61
CA VAL A 137 -7.97 48.25 38.25
C VAL A 137 -7.21 49.45 37.66
N ILE A 138 -7.86 50.57 37.34
CA ILE A 138 -7.37 51.95 37.56
C ILE A 138 -8.55 52.87 37.21
N GLU A 139 -9.23 53.36 38.25
CA GLU A 139 -10.04 54.56 38.21
C GLU A 139 -9.11 55.78 38.28
N LEU A 140 -9.40 56.76 37.40
CA LEU A 140 -9.02 58.19 37.42
C LEU A 140 -7.52 58.54 37.46
N ASP A 141 -6.99 59.16 36.40
CA ASP A 141 -7.00 60.63 36.26
C ASP A 141 -6.42 61.08 34.88
N THR A 142 -7.06 62.09 34.29
CA THR A 142 -6.57 63.05 33.27
C THR A 142 -5.84 62.64 31.96
N ALA A 143 -6.48 63.05 30.86
CA ALA A 143 -5.94 63.71 29.65
C ALA A 143 -5.23 62.91 28.53
N ASP A 144 -5.83 63.02 27.34
CA ASP A 144 -5.27 62.98 25.98
C ASP A 144 -4.45 61.75 25.54
N ASN A 145 -5.10 60.79 24.87
CA ASN A 145 -4.47 60.07 23.75
C ASN A 145 -5.49 59.37 22.82
N TYR A 146 -5.90 60.04 21.73
CA TYR A 146 -6.59 59.42 20.61
C TYR A 146 -5.56 58.62 19.78
N GLY A 147 -5.40 57.32 20.04
CA GLY A 147 -4.49 56.48 19.26
C GLY A 147 -4.45 54.98 19.58
N SER A 148 -5.16 54.50 20.61
CA SER A 148 -5.00 53.12 21.10
C SER A 148 -6.02 52.10 20.58
N GLU A 149 -6.99 52.47 19.74
CA GLU A 149 -8.01 51.52 19.26
C GLU A 149 -7.57 50.70 18.05
N GLN A 150 -6.58 51.18 17.26
CA GLN A 150 -6.21 50.52 16.01
C GLN A 150 -5.18 49.39 16.20
N THR A 151 -4.34 49.44 17.23
CA THR A 151 -3.34 48.41 17.51
C THR A 151 -3.97 47.14 18.09
N THR A 152 -4.94 47.29 19.00
CA THR A 152 -5.62 46.18 19.68
C THR A 152 -6.48 45.35 18.71
N ALA A 153 -7.13 46.00 17.73
CA ALA A 153 -7.95 45.32 16.73
C ALA A 153 -7.11 44.50 15.74
N PHE A 154 -5.92 44.98 15.36
CA PHE A 154 -5.01 44.24 14.47
C PHE A 154 -4.42 43.01 15.16
N GLU A 155 -4.07 43.13 16.45
CA GLU A 155 -3.51 42.03 17.25
C GLU A 155 -4.57 40.98 17.63
N GLN A 156 -5.84 41.37 17.77
CA GLN A 156 -6.98 40.44 17.88
C GLN A 156 -7.26 39.67 16.59
N LEU A 157 -7.23 40.34 15.43
CA LEU A 157 -7.44 39.70 14.13
C LEU A 157 -6.34 38.69 13.78
N VAL A 158 -5.08 39.00 14.11
CA VAL A 158 -3.94 38.08 13.91
C VAL A 158 -4.09 36.83 14.80
N ASN A 159 -4.58 36.97 16.04
CA ASN A 159 -4.88 35.83 16.91
C ASN A 159 -6.07 34.98 16.39
N GLU A 160 -7.13 35.61 15.87
CA GLU A 160 -8.28 34.87 15.31
C GLU A 160 -7.92 34.06 14.06
N ASP A 161 -7.08 34.61 13.17
CA ASP A 161 -6.63 33.89 11.98
C ASP A 161 -5.68 32.73 12.31
N GLU A 162 -4.84 32.87 13.34
CA GLU A 162 -3.94 31.80 13.82
C GLU A 162 -4.71 30.67 14.52
N VAL A 163 -5.70 31.00 15.37
CA VAL A 163 -6.61 30.02 15.99
C VAL A 163 -7.39 29.27 14.92
N ARG A 164 -8.00 29.98 13.95
CA ARG A 164 -8.75 29.33 12.85
C ARG A 164 -7.88 28.44 11.98
N TYR A 165 -6.61 28.79 11.79
CA TYR A 165 -5.67 27.95 11.06
C TYR A 165 -5.37 26.65 11.83
N GLN A 166 -5.10 26.75 13.14
CA GLN A 166 -4.85 25.58 13.99
C GLN A 166 -6.09 24.69 14.15
N GLU A 167 -7.29 25.27 14.33
CA GLU A 167 -8.55 24.53 14.33
C GLU A 167 -8.79 23.78 13.00
N GLY A 168 -8.42 24.40 11.87
CA GLY A 168 -8.49 23.78 10.55
C GLY A 168 -7.58 22.57 10.41
N LEU A 169 -6.35 22.64 10.94
CA LEU A 169 -5.42 21.51 10.94
C LEU A 169 -5.94 20.34 11.79
N VAL A 170 -6.44 20.63 13.00
CA VAL A 170 -7.03 19.61 13.89
C VAL A 170 -8.22 18.91 13.22
N ALA A 171 -9.11 19.67 12.57
CA ALA A 171 -10.26 19.10 11.86
C ALA A 171 -9.84 18.21 10.67
N GLU A 172 -8.81 18.59 9.92
CA GLU A 172 -8.23 17.76 8.86
C GLU A 172 -7.72 16.43 9.45
N ARG A 173 -7.00 16.47 10.58
CA ARG A 173 -6.49 15.25 11.23
C ARG A 173 -7.58 14.34 11.77
N GLU A 174 -8.64 14.89 12.35
CA GLU A 174 -9.78 14.10 12.81
C GLU A 174 -10.43 13.33 11.66
N GLN A 175 -10.59 13.98 10.50
CA GLN A 175 -11.11 13.34 9.29
C GLN A 175 -10.16 12.25 8.76
N GLU A 176 -8.84 12.49 8.79
CA GLU A 176 -7.83 11.47 8.43
C GLU A 176 -7.93 10.24 9.35
N ILE A 177 -8.03 10.45 10.66
CA ILE A 177 -8.17 9.39 11.67
C ILE A 177 -9.46 8.59 11.45
N GLU A 178 -10.57 9.26 11.17
CA GLU A 178 -11.85 8.61 10.88
C GLU A 178 -11.75 7.72 9.63
N ASN A 179 -11.13 8.21 8.56
CA ASN A 179 -10.92 7.44 7.32
C ASN A 179 -10.08 6.19 7.57
N ILE A 180 -8.99 6.29 8.35
CA ILE A 180 -8.17 5.13 8.72
C ILE A 180 -8.99 4.14 9.57
N ALA A 181 -9.76 4.64 10.55
CA ALA A 181 -10.55 3.81 11.45
C ALA A 181 -11.68 3.06 10.73
N GLN A 182 -12.39 3.72 9.81
CA GLN A 182 -13.37 3.06 8.93
C GLN A 182 -12.68 1.99 8.09
N GLY A 183 -11.52 2.33 7.53
CA GLY A 183 -10.68 1.41 6.80
C GLY A 183 -10.26 0.15 7.57
N MET A 184 -10.00 0.26 8.88
CA MET A 184 -9.68 -0.89 9.74
C MET A 184 -10.88 -1.84 9.89
N ASN A 185 -12.10 -1.30 9.98
CA ASN A 185 -13.31 -2.10 10.10
C ASN A 185 -13.54 -2.94 8.83
N GLU A 186 -13.31 -2.38 7.65
CA GLU A 186 -13.41 -3.10 6.37
C GLU A 186 -12.38 -4.25 6.29
N LEU A 187 -11.16 -4.03 6.77
CA LEU A 187 -10.13 -5.07 6.81
C LEU A 187 -10.50 -6.21 7.76
N ASN A 188 -11.27 -5.96 8.82
CA ASN A 188 -11.69 -7.02 9.73
C ASN A 188 -12.54 -8.11 9.04
N GLU A 189 -13.34 -7.73 8.03
CA GLU A 189 -14.07 -8.67 7.19
C GLU A 189 -13.11 -9.53 6.35
N ILE A 190 -12.09 -8.91 5.76
CA ILE A 190 -11.06 -9.61 4.99
C ILE A 190 -10.27 -10.56 5.89
N TYR A 191 -9.89 -10.13 7.10
CA TYR A 191 -9.16 -10.92 8.08
C TYR A 191 -9.92 -12.16 8.54
N THR A 192 -11.22 -12.01 8.81
CA THR A 192 -12.07 -13.12 9.25
C THR A 192 -12.15 -14.22 8.19
N ASN A 193 -12.31 -13.81 6.92
CA ASN A 193 -12.35 -14.72 5.77
C ASN A 193 -10.97 -15.31 5.43
N LEU A 194 -9.90 -14.54 5.61
CA LEU A 194 -8.53 -15.03 5.49
C LEU A 194 -8.25 -16.11 6.55
N GLY A 195 -8.75 -15.92 7.77
CA GLY A 195 -8.65 -16.91 8.84
C GLY A 195 -9.32 -18.24 8.48
N SER A 196 -10.46 -18.25 7.76
CA SER A 196 -11.03 -19.49 7.25
C SER A 196 -10.17 -20.12 6.15
N ILE A 197 -9.70 -19.31 5.20
CA ILE A 197 -8.85 -19.75 4.08
C ILE A 197 -7.54 -20.41 4.57
N VAL A 198 -6.87 -19.81 5.57
CA VAL A 198 -5.59 -20.30 6.11
C VAL A 198 -5.79 -21.55 6.97
N ARG A 199 -6.88 -21.62 7.76
CA ARG A 199 -7.20 -22.80 8.59
C ARG A 199 -7.56 -24.02 7.76
N GLU A 200 -8.30 -23.83 6.67
CA GLU A 200 -8.67 -24.91 5.75
C GLU A 200 -7.46 -25.60 5.10
N GLN A 201 -6.35 -24.86 4.96
CA GLN A 201 -5.09 -25.35 4.39
C GLN A 201 -4.10 -25.91 5.44
N GLY A 202 -4.42 -25.85 6.73
CA GLY A 202 -3.59 -26.38 7.83
C GLY A 202 -2.34 -25.54 8.15
N LEU A 203 -2.37 -24.24 7.85
CA LEU A 203 -1.23 -23.34 7.96
C LEU A 203 -1.23 -22.55 9.28
N THR A 204 -0.05 -22.34 9.87
CA THR A 204 0.18 -21.46 11.03
C THR A 204 0.96 -20.21 10.62
N LEU A 205 0.40 -19.04 10.94
CA LEU A 205 0.93 -17.71 10.60
C LEU A 205 2.19 -17.31 11.42
N ASP A 206 2.66 -18.18 12.33
CA ASP A 206 3.69 -17.85 13.33
C ASP A 206 5.12 -17.73 12.75
N ASN A 207 5.37 -18.18 11.51
CA ASN A 207 6.70 -18.12 10.86
C ASN A 207 6.92 -16.87 9.99
N ILE A 208 6.04 -15.87 10.08
CA ILE A 208 5.91 -14.81 9.07
C ILE A 208 6.86 -13.63 9.30
N GLU A 209 7.17 -13.25 10.55
CA GLU A 209 8.03 -12.09 10.84
C GLU A 209 9.47 -12.25 10.32
N SER A 210 9.98 -13.49 10.23
CA SER A 210 11.34 -13.78 9.76
C SER A 210 11.48 -13.81 8.23
N ASN A 211 10.42 -14.18 7.50
CA ASN A 211 10.46 -14.26 6.03
C ASN A 211 10.32 -12.88 5.36
N LEU A 212 9.72 -11.91 6.02
CA LEU A 212 9.40 -10.59 5.46
C LEU A 212 10.64 -9.82 4.96
N TYR A 213 11.75 -9.85 5.71
CA TYR A 213 13.01 -9.24 5.29
C TYR A 213 13.67 -9.99 4.12
N ASN A 214 13.52 -11.30 4.05
CA ASN A 214 14.07 -12.12 2.97
C ASN A 214 13.22 -12.07 1.69
N VAL A 215 11.90 -11.85 1.80
CA VAL A 215 10.98 -11.77 0.65
C VAL A 215 11.19 -10.47 -0.13
N ASN A 216 11.40 -9.33 0.53
CA ASN A 216 11.69 -8.07 -0.17
C ASN A 216 12.97 -8.17 -1.03
N ASP A 217 14.04 -8.74 -0.46
CA ASP A 217 15.33 -8.85 -1.17
C ASP A 217 15.33 -9.96 -2.23
N SER A 218 14.71 -11.11 -1.94
CA SER A 218 14.58 -12.23 -2.90
C SER A 218 13.62 -11.92 -4.05
N THR A 219 12.55 -11.17 -3.81
CA THR A 219 11.53 -10.84 -4.83
C THR A 219 11.92 -9.64 -5.69
N ARG A 220 12.71 -8.69 -5.16
CA ARG A 220 13.36 -7.65 -5.98
C ARG A 220 14.33 -8.25 -6.98
N MET A 221 15.05 -9.30 -6.60
CA MET A 221 15.87 -10.08 -7.54
C MET A 221 15.00 -10.85 -8.55
N ALA A 222 13.93 -11.50 -8.12
CA ALA A 222 13.01 -12.23 -8.99
C ALA A 222 12.32 -11.34 -10.05
N SER A 223 11.84 -10.14 -9.68
CA SER A 223 11.24 -9.18 -10.62
C SER A 223 12.26 -8.64 -11.65
N SER A 224 13.51 -8.45 -11.23
CA SER A 224 14.63 -8.15 -12.14
C SER A 224 14.83 -9.29 -13.15
N GLU A 225 14.82 -10.55 -12.68
CA GLU A 225 14.97 -11.71 -13.56
C GLU A 225 13.76 -11.92 -14.48
N LEU A 226 12.52 -11.71 -14.01
CA LEU A 226 11.31 -11.75 -14.85
C LEU A 226 11.31 -10.64 -15.90
N THR A 227 11.77 -9.43 -15.54
CA THR A 227 11.94 -8.33 -16.48
C THR A 227 13.03 -8.63 -17.52
N LYS A 228 14.12 -9.27 -17.11
CA LYS A 228 15.16 -9.74 -18.03
C LYS A 228 14.65 -10.86 -18.95
N ALA A 229 13.87 -11.81 -18.42
CA ALA A 229 13.26 -12.90 -19.17
C ALA A 229 12.26 -12.36 -20.22
N ALA A 230 11.38 -11.43 -19.85
CA ALA A 230 10.46 -10.77 -20.77
C ALA A 230 11.19 -9.98 -21.87
N ARG A 231 12.29 -9.29 -21.53
CA ARG A 231 13.17 -8.65 -22.54
C ARG A 231 13.87 -9.68 -23.43
N TYR A 232 14.26 -10.83 -22.89
CA TYR A 232 14.90 -11.90 -23.65
C TYR A 232 13.93 -12.56 -24.63
N GLN A 233 12.69 -12.82 -24.22
CA GLN A 233 11.60 -13.33 -25.07
C GLN A 233 11.28 -12.36 -26.22
N ARG A 234 11.15 -11.05 -25.93
CA ARG A 234 10.98 -10.02 -26.98
C ARG A 234 12.14 -9.95 -27.96
N ARG A 235 13.35 -10.35 -27.56
CA ARG A 235 14.54 -10.36 -28.43
C ARG A 235 14.67 -11.66 -29.23
N GLN A 236 14.12 -12.78 -28.73
CA GLN A 236 14.05 -14.05 -29.45
C GLN A 236 13.05 -14.03 -30.62
N THR A 237 11.91 -13.35 -30.50
CA THR A 237 10.92 -13.25 -31.60
C THR A 237 11.52 -12.61 -32.86
N GLY A 238 12.36 -11.58 -32.70
CA GLY A 238 13.09 -10.97 -33.82
C GLY A 238 14.13 -11.88 -34.48
N ARG A 239 14.77 -12.77 -33.70
CA ARG A 239 15.78 -13.71 -34.22
C ARG A 239 15.14 -14.89 -34.96
N ASN A 240 14.02 -15.39 -34.45
CA ASN A 240 13.27 -16.49 -35.08
C ASN A 240 12.62 -16.06 -36.41
N LEU A 241 12.17 -14.80 -36.51
CA LEU A 241 11.67 -14.23 -37.77
C LEU A 241 12.77 -14.15 -38.84
N CYS A 242 13.99 -13.77 -38.47
CA CYS A 242 15.13 -13.70 -39.39
C CYS A 242 15.51 -15.10 -39.93
N PHE A 243 15.53 -16.13 -39.07
CA PHE A 243 15.75 -17.51 -39.48
C PHE A 243 14.67 -18.02 -40.46
N LEU A 244 13.40 -17.66 -40.24
CA LEU A 244 12.30 -18.05 -41.13
C LEU A 244 12.46 -17.42 -42.53
N ILE A 245 12.81 -16.14 -42.61
CA ILE A 245 13.05 -15.44 -43.88
C ILE A 245 14.21 -16.09 -44.67
N ILE A 246 15.30 -16.46 -44.00
CA ILE A 246 16.44 -17.13 -44.64
C ILE A 246 16.02 -18.50 -45.22
N LEU A 247 15.26 -19.29 -44.47
CA LEU A 247 14.73 -20.57 -44.98
C LEU A 247 13.80 -20.39 -46.18
N LEU A 248 12.96 -19.35 -46.17
CA LEU A 248 12.07 -19.04 -47.29
C LEU A 248 12.88 -18.70 -48.54
N VAL A 249 13.88 -17.83 -48.43
CA VAL A 249 14.75 -17.48 -49.57
C VAL A 249 15.50 -18.70 -50.10
N LEU A 250 16.06 -19.54 -49.23
CA LEU A 250 16.75 -20.77 -49.63
C LEU A 250 15.81 -21.74 -50.37
N SER A 251 14.60 -21.94 -49.86
CA SER A 251 13.61 -22.80 -50.54
C SER A 251 13.20 -22.26 -51.90
N LEU A 252 13.06 -20.94 -52.06
CA LEU A 252 12.76 -20.31 -53.35
C LEU A 252 13.88 -20.52 -54.37
N VAL A 253 15.14 -20.36 -53.95
CA VAL A 253 16.32 -20.58 -54.81
C VAL A 253 16.36 -22.04 -55.29
N ILE A 254 16.10 -22.99 -54.41
CA ILE A 254 16.05 -24.42 -54.76
C ILE A 254 14.95 -24.70 -55.79
N VAL A 255 13.75 -24.13 -55.60
CA VAL A 255 12.63 -24.32 -56.53
C VAL A 255 12.95 -23.74 -57.91
N ILE A 256 13.58 -22.57 -57.98
CA ILE A 256 14.00 -21.95 -59.24
C ILE A 256 15.08 -22.81 -59.91
N ALA A 257 16.08 -23.28 -59.17
CA ALA A 257 17.17 -24.10 -59.71
C ALA A 257 16.70 -25.48 -60.22
N VAL A 258 15.61 -26.02 -59.68
CA VAL A 258 15.01 -27.28 -60.15
C VAL A 258 14.07 -27.07 -61.34
N LYS A 259 13.46 -25.87 -61.48
CA LYS A 259 12.56 -25.55 -62.58
C LYS A 259 13.20 -24.80 -63.76
N ALA A 260 14.40 -24.23 -63.57
CA ALA A 260 15.25 -23.68 -64.63
C ALA A 260 16.05 -24.79 -65.31
#